data_AF-A0A6D0JPB5-F1
#
_entry.id   AF-A0A6D0JPB5-F1
#
_cell.length_a   1.000
_cell.length_b   1.000
_cell.length_c   1.000
_cell.angle_alpha   90.00
_cell.angle_beta   90.00
_cell.angle_gamma   90.00
#
_symmetry.space_group_name_H-M   'P 1'
#
loop_
_entity.id
_entity.type
_entity.pdbx_description
1 polymer ?
#
loop_
_entity_poly.entity_id
_entity_poly.type
_entity_poly.pdbx_seq_one_letter_code
_entity_poly.pdbx_strand_id
1 'polypeptide(L)'
;MKNIFLILIFVSSFTYAGSDFGTWGTSCDDNGFILSLKEDSSPFVVSDNQIVVSIHSRRINHKVIDVFFDDTLDLGIGGMGFNWGDVDKTKKIAELTYSENNKWLMKWFGFWDAKKKTRFWVKEPDFIQTYAKNNVITLIKCEEQ
;
A
#
# COMPACT_ATOMS: atom_id res chain seq x y z
N MET A 1 -2.54 -48.57 43.26
CA MET A 1 -3.18 -47.24 43.07
C MET A 1 -2.15 -46.21 43.50
N LYS A 2 -1.64 -45.27 42.71
CA LYS A 2 -2.26 -44.43 41.68
C LYS A 2 -1.11 -43.65 41.01
N ASN A 3 -0.84 -43.88 39.73
CA ASN A 3 0.14 -43.08 38.98
C ASN A 3 -0.53 -41.75 38.60
N ILE A 4 -0.01 -40.63 39.08
CA ILE A 4 -0.45 -39.28 38.68
C ILE A 4 0.40 -38.88 37.47
N PHE A 5 -0.22 -38.89 36.29
CA PHE A 5 0.37 -38.38 35.06
C PHE A 5 0.03 -36.90 34.97
N LEU A 6 1.03 -36.02 35.13
CA LEU A 6 0.85 -34.58 35.09
C LEU A 6 1.03 -34.10 33.65
N ILE A 7 -0.08 -33.87 32.95
CA ILE A 7 -0.09 -33.36 31.57
C ILE A 7 0.18 -31.84 31.64
N LEU A 8 1.39 -31.44 31.25
CA LEU A 8 1.76 -30.06 30.99
C LEU A 8 1.07 -29.60 29.70
N ILE A 9 -0.02 -28.83 29.85
CA ILE A 9 -0.66 -28.13 28.75
C ILE A 9 0.26 -26.96 28.37
N PHE A 10 1.07 -27.16 27.33
CA PHE A 10 1.72 -26.06 26.62
C PHE A 10 0.63 -25.23 25.94
N VAL A 11 0.20 -24.15 26.59
CA VAL A 11 -0.57 -23.10 25.93
C VAL A 11 0.42 -22.36 25.04
N SER A 12 0.53 -22.80 23.78
CA SER A 12 1.21 -22.03 22.75
C SER A 12 0.40 -20.77 22.52
N SER A 13 0.86 -19.66 23.11
CA SER A 13 0.40 -18.32 22.73
C SER A 13 0.75 -18.13 21.26
N PHE A 14 -0.21 -18.37 20.37
CA PHE A 14 -0.11 -17.90 19.00
C PHE A 14 -0.16 -16.37 19.06
N THR A 15 0.99 -15.72 19.18
CA THR A 15 1.09 -14.31 18.83
C THR A 15 0.78 -14.24 17.34
N TYR A 16 -0.43 -13.78 17.01
CA TYR A 16 -0.80 -13.42 15.66
C TYR A 16 0.09 -12.26 15.25
N ALA A 17 1.24 -12.59 14.65
CA ALA A 17 2.04 -11.62 13.92
C ALA A 17 1.21 -11.24 12.69
N GLY A 18 0.28 -10.30 12.86
CA GLY A 18 -0.48 -9.77 11.75
C GLY A 18 0.53 -9.28 10.72
N SER A 19 0.53 -9.86 9.53
CA SER A 19 1.38 -9.38 8.45
C SER A 19 1.06 -7.89 8.21
N ASP A 20 2.09 -7.06 8.04
CA ASP A 20 1.87 -5.68 7.61
C ASP A 20 1.40 -5.62 6.14
N PHE A 21 1.55 -6.72 5.41
CA PHE A 21 0.82 -6.96 4.17
C PHE A 21 -0.63 -7.31 4.46
N GLY A 22 -1.50 -6.78 3.62
CA GLY A 22 -2.94 -6.74 3.84
C GLY A 22 -3.53 -5.43 3.31
N THR A 23 -4.79 -5.20 3.64
CA THR A 23 -5.55 -4.05 3.17
C THR A 23 -5.47 -2.91 4.17
N TRP A 24 -5.15 -1.71 3.69
CA TRP A 24 -5.00 -0.50 4.49
C TRP A 24 -5.83 0.61 3.89
N GLY A 25 -6.46 1.43 4.74
CA GLY A 25 -7.30 2.50 4.23
C GLY A 25 -7.46 3.68 5.18
N THR A 26 -8.04 4.77 4.68
CA THR A 26 -8.41 5.93 5.53
C THR A 26 -9.64 5.64 6.39
N SER A 27 -10.53 4.81 5.85
CA SER A 27 -11.66 4.13 6.51
C SER A 27 -11.80 2.76 5.84
N CYS A 28 -12.51 1.84 6.48
CA CYS A 28 -12.78 0.50 5.94
C CYS A 28 -14.21 0.37 5.40
N ASP A 29 -14.78 1.49 4.97
CA ASP A 29 -16.08 1.59 4.31
C ASP A 29 -15.89 2.07 2.86
N ASP A 30 -16.97 2.09 2.09
CA ASP A 30 -16.97 2.44 0.66
C ASP A 30 -16.55 3.89 0.38
N ASN A 31 -16.39 4.72 1.42
CA ASN A 31 -16.00 6.12 1.30
C ASN A 31 -14.51 6.35 1.58
N GLY A 32 -13.74 5.27 1.80
CA GLY A 32 -12.33 5.33 2.12
C GLY A 32 -11.43 5.12 0.90
N PHE A 33 -10.24 5.74 0.93
CA PHE A 33 -9.14 5.30 0.09
C PHE A 33 -8.60 3.98 0.63
N ILE A 34 -8.49 2.97 -0.24
CA ILE A 34 -7.97 1.63 0.09
C ILE A 34 -6.70 1.34 -0.73
N LEU A 35 -5.71 0.73 -0.07
CA LEU A 35 -4.47 0.23 -0.64
C LEU A 35 -4.23 -1.20 -0.15
N SER A 36 -4.09 -2.13 -1.09
CA SER A 36 -3.67 -3.50 -0.81
C SER A 36 -2.16 -3.61 -0.92
N LEU A 37 -1.48 -3.98 0.17
CA LEU A 37 -0.05 -4.23 0.18
C LEU A 37 0.22 -5.73 0.07
N LYS A 38 0.80 -6.16 -1.05
CA LYS A 38 1.15 -7.55 -1.34
C LYS A 38 2.54 -7.60 -2.00
N GLU A 39 3.27 -8.69 -1.80
CA GLU A 39 4.56 -8.90 -2.51
C GLU A 39 4.32 -9.16 -4.00
N ASP A 40 3.24 -9.87 -4.32
CA ASP A 40 2.80 -10.06 -5.68
C ASP A 40 2.08 -8.81 -6.21
N SER A 41 2.12 -8.66 -7.53
CA SER A 41 1.41 -7.61 -8.24
C SER A 41 -0.09 -7.61 -7.93
N SER A 42 -0.64 -6.43 -7.66
CA SER A 42 -2.04 -6.23 -7.33
C SER A 42 -2.59 -4.93 -7.94
N PRO A 43 -3.88 -4.88 -8.30
CA PRO A 43 -4.49 -3.65 -8.81
C PRO A 43 -4.49 -2.53 -7.78
N PHE A 44 -4.25 -1.31 -8.25
CA PHE A 44 -4.31 -0.09 -7.47
C PHE A 44 -4.95 1.03 -8.27
N VAL A 45 -6.03 1.58 -7.73
CA VAL A 45 -6.74 2.71 -8.31
C VAL A 45 -6.04 3.99 -7.86
N VAL A 46 -5.39 4.67 -8.81
CA VAL A 46 -4.63 5.89 -8.53
C VAL A 46 -5.54 7.12 -8.65
N SER A 47 -6.39 7.12 -9.67
CA SER A 47 -7.41 8.13 -9.92
C SER A 47 -8.62 7.44 -10.55
N ASP A 48 -9.80 7.67 -9.98
CA ASP A 48 -11.03 7.01 -10.41
C ASP A 48 -11.33 7.30 -11.87
N ASN A 49 -11.59 6.24 -12.64
CA ASN A 49 -11.85 6.29 -14.08
C ASN A 49 -10.72 6.91 -14.93
N GLN A 50 -9.54 7.19 -14.36
CA GLN A 50 -8.42 7.80 -15.08
C GLN A 50 -7.19 6.90 -15.11
N ILE A 51 -6.80 6.31 -13.98
CA ILE A 51 -5.55 5.55 -13.88
C ILE A 51 -5.73 4.40 -12.88
N VAL A 52 -5.73 3.17 -13.40
CA VAL A 52 -5.59 1.94 -12.62
C VAL A 52 -4.29 1.26 -13.04
N VAL A 53 -3.45 0.97 -12.06
CA VAL A 53 -2.13 0.35 -12.28
C VAL A 53 -2.00 -0.94 -11.49
N SER A 54 -1.04 -1.77 -11.88
CA SER A 54 -0.56 -2.88 -11.09
C SER A 54 0.62 -2.42 -10.24
N ILE A 55 0.62 -2.80 -8.98
CA ILE A 55 1.68 -2.47 -8.02
C ILE A 55 2.10 -3.70 -7.23
N HIS A 56 3.34 -3.68 -6.74
CA HIS A 56 3.77 -4.58 -5.67
C HIS A 56 4.40 -3.79 -4.53
N SER A 57 4.49 -4.43 -3.37
CA SER A 57 5.05 -3.87 -2.15
C SER A 57 6.27 -4.64 -1.71
N ARG A 58 7.31 -3.93 -1.28
CA ARG A 58 8.52 -4.52 -0.71
C ARG A 58 8.73 -4.01 0.70
N ARG A 59 8.78 -4.93 1.66
CA ARG A 59 9.17 -4.60 3.03
C ARG A 59 10.66 -4.27 3.06
N ILE A 60 11.00 -3.07 3.53
CA ILE A 60 12.39 -2.64 3.71
C ILE A 60 12.88 -2.98 5.12
N ASN A 61 12.02 -2.75 6.11
CA ASN A 61 12.21 -3.16 7.50
C ASN A 61 10.85 -3.17 8.23
N HIS A 62 10.85 -3.38 9.56
CA HIS A 62 9.64 -3.45 10.38
C HIS A 62 8.83 -2.14 10.47
N LYS A 63 9.36 -1.01 10.00
CA LYS A 63 8.68 0.29 9.99
C LYS A 63 8.47 0.86 8.60
N VAL A 64 8.99 0.24 7.55
CA VAL A 64 9.01 0.83 6.20
C VAL A 64 8.65 -0.20 5.16
N ILE A 65 7.66 0.14 4.34
CA ILE A 65 7.23 -0.59 3.15
C ILE A 65 7.29 0.37 1.96
N ASP A 66 7.99 -0.02 0.91
CA ASP A 66 8.00 0.70 -0.36
C ASP A 66 7.00 0.06 -1.33
N VAL A 67 6.33 0.89 -2.13
CA VAL A 67 5.38 0.45 -3.17
C VAL A 67 5.91 0.86 -4.54
N PHE A 68 5.86 -0.07 -5.49
CA PHE A 68 6.42 0.09 -6.83
C PHE A 68 5.35 -0.10 -7.90
N PHE A 69 5.55 0.57 -9.04
CA PHE A 69 4.71 0.42 -10.23
C PHE A 69 5.21 -0.75 -11.07
N ASP A 70 4.29 -1.64 -11.45
CA ASP A 70 4.57 -2.76 -12.34
C ASP A 70 4.08 -2.50 -13.75
N ASP A 71 2.81 -2.17 -13.93
CA ASP A 71 2.22 -1.95 -15.26
C ASP A 71 0.93 -1.14 -15.18
N THR A 72 0.44 -0.67 -16.32
CA THR A 72 -0.91 -0.09 -16.42
C THR A 72 -1.94 -1.18 -16.61
N LEU A 73 -3.06 -1.11 -15.90
CA LEU A 73 -4.18 -2.04 -16.06
C LEU A 73 -5.33 -1.41 -16.85
N ASP A 74 -5.67 -0.17 -16.52
CA ASP A 74 -6.71 0.60 -17.22
C ASP A 74 -6.38 2.09 -17.18
N LEU A 75 -6.60 2.78 -18.30
CA LEU A 75 -6.26 4.18 -18.50
C LEU A 75 -7.43 4.94 -19.15
N GLY A 76 -7.97 5.88 -18.40
CA GLY A 76 -8.84 6.93 -18.94
C GLY A 76 -8.04 8.05 -19.60
N ILE A 77 -8.75 9.11 -19.97
CA ILE A 77 -8.20 10.26 -20.73
C ILE A 77 -7.01 10.90 -20.00
N GLY A 78 -7.09 11.04 -18.68
CA GLY A 78 -6.00 11.59 -17.86
C GLY A 78 -4.75 10.71 -17.86
N GLY A 79 -4.90 9.39 -17.99
CA GLY A 79 -3.78 8.45 -18.02
C GLY A 79 -3.16 8.25 -19.41
N MET A 80 -3.97 8.29 -20.48
CA MET A 80 -3.51 8.00 -21.85
C MET A 80 -2.48 8.99 -22.41
N GLY A 81 -2.39 10.20 -21.85
CA GLY A 81 -1.43 11.23 -22.29
C GLY A 81 0.02 10.98 -21.87
N PHE A 82 0.28 10.02 -20.98
CA PHE A 82 1.61 9.73 -20.47
C PHE A 82 2.28 8.58 -21.23
N ASN A 83 3.61 8.66 -21.36
CA ASN A 83 4.39 7.55 -21.91
C ASN A 83 4.77 6.57 -20.79
N TRP A 84 3.86 5.64 -20.48
CA TRP A 84 4.04 4.65 -19.41
C TRP A 84 5.24 3.73 -19.62
N GLY A 85 5.67 3.51 -20.87
CA GLY A 85 6.88 2.75 -21.18
C GLY A 85 8.18 3.42 -20.70
N ASP A 86 8.16 4.72 -20.41
CA ASP A 86 9.29 5.46 -19.88
C ASP A 86 9.29 5.52 -18.33
N VAL A 87 8.30 4.91 -17.67
CA VAL A 87 8.24 4.89 -16.20
C VAL A 87 9.27 3.90 -15.64
N ASP A 88 10.14 4.39 -14.75
CA ASP A 88 11.15 3.56 -14.08
C ASP A 88 10.51 2.74 -12.96
N LYS A 89 10.29 1.46 -13.23
CA LYS A 89 9.70 0.49 -12.29
C LYS A 89 10.56 0.25 -11.04
N THR A 90 11.84 0.65 -11.05
CA THR A 90 12.73 0.53 -9.88
C THR A 90 12.56 1.68 -8.88
N LYS A 91 11.83 2.75 -9.25
CA LYS A 91 11.54 3.86 -8.36
C LYS A 91 10.20 3.63 -7.67
N LYS A 92 10.23 3.67 -6.33
CA LYS A 92 8.99 3.63 -5.56
C LYS A 92 8.06 4.79 -5.93
N ILE A 93 6.77 4.48 -5.99
CA ILE A 93 5.68 5.43 -6.21
C ILE A 93 5.03 5.86 -4.90
N ALA A 94 5.12 5.03 -3.87
CA ALA A 94 4.73 5.37 -2.51
C ALA A 94 5.67 4.74 -1.47
N GLU A 95 5.65 5.29 -0.26
CA GLU A 95 6.30 4.71 0.92
C GLU A 95 5.31 4.78 2.07
N LEU A 96 5.19 3.69 2.81
CA LEU A 96 4.47 3.66 4.07
C LEU A 96 5.47 3.57 5.21
N THR A 97 5.31 4.44 6.20
CA THR A 97 6.08 4.41 7.45
C THR A 97 5.15 4.11 8.63
N TYR A 98 5.50 3.13 9.44
CA TYR A 98 4.76 2.80 10.64
C TYR A 98 4.80 3.96 11.63
N SER A 99 3.62 4.39 12.07
CA SER A 99 3.40 5.33 13.15
C SER A 99 2.88 4.58 14.38
N GLU A 100 3.13 5.13 15.55
CA GLU A 100 2.54 4.65 16.80
C GLU A 100 1.00 4.52 16.67
N ASN A 101 0.43 3.57 17.43
CA ASN A 101 -1.00 3.21 17.43
C ASN A 101 -1.51 2.44 16.21
N ASN A 102 -0.74 1.48 15.68
CA ASN A 102 -1.14 0.59 14.58
C ASN A 102 -1.57 1.33 13.30
N LYS A 103 -0.95 2.48 13.04
CA LYS A 103 -1.25 3.32 11.88
C LYS A 103 -0.04 3.35 10.95
N TRP A 104 -0.29 3.44 9.66
CA TRP A 104 0.76 3.69 8.68
C TRP A 104 0.58 5.07 8.08
N LEU A 105 1.69 5.76 7.86
CA LEU A 105 1.76 7.05 7.20
C LEU A 105 2.21 6.80 5.76
N MET A 106 1.31 6.96 4.82
CA MET A 106 1.61 6.83 3.39
C MET A 106 2.05 8.18 2.83
N LYS A 107 3.19 8.18 2.16
CA LYS A 107 3.66 9.27 1.31
C LYS A 107 3.61 8.82 -0.14
N TRP A 108 2.90 9.58 -0.96
CA TRP A 108 2.86 9.40 -2.40
C TRP A 108 3.94 10.26 -3.07
N PHE A 109 4.60 9.69 -4.07
CA PHE A 109 5.63 10.39 -4.83
C PHE A 109 5.22 10.66 -6.28
N GLY A 110 4.27 9.91 -6.84
CA GLY A 110 3.99 9.92 -8.28
C GLY A 110 4.93 9.02 -9.07
N PHE A 111 4.69 8.92 -10.38
CA PHE A 111 5.45 8.06 -11.28
C PHE A 111 6.73 8.76 -11.74
N TRP A 112 7.86 8.03 -11.77
CA TRP A 112 9.14 8.58 -12.23
C TRP A 112 9.32 8.33 -13.73
N ASP A 113 9.38 9.40 -14.53
CA ASP A 113 9.72 9.36 -15.95
C ASP A 113 11.25 9.32 -16.11
N ALA A 114 11.78 8.19 -16.59
CA ALA A 114 13.21 7.97 -16.72
C ALA A 114 13.86 8.90 -17.75
N LYS A 115 13.13 9.28 -18.81
CA LYS A 115 13.65 10.16 -19.87
C LYS A 115 13.71 11.61 -19.41
N LYS A 116 12.62 12.10 -18.81
CA LYS A 116 12.51 13.47 -18.31
C LYS A 116 13.19 13.67 -16.96
N LYS A 117 13.54 12.58 -16.26
CA LYS A 117 14.15 12.58 -14.92
C LYS A 117 13.34 13.37 -13.91
N THR A 118 12.02 13.21 -13.96
CA THR A 118 11.08 13.92 -13.09
C THR A 118 9.89 13.04 -12.73
N ARG A 119 9.14 13.44 -11.69
CA ARG A 119 7.90 12.78 -11.32
C ARG A 119 6.68 13.47 -11.91
N PHE A 120 5.67 12.69 -12.27
CA PHE A 120 4.36 13.17 -12.70
C PHE A 120 3.24 12.49 -11.91
N TRP A 121 2.03 13.05 -12.00
CA TRP A 121 0.86 12.57 -11.24
C TRP A 121 1.10 12.57 -9.72
N VAL A 122 1.73 13.63 -9.21
CA VAL A 122 2.17 13.78 -7.82
C VAL A 122 1.06 14.34 -6.92
N LYS A 123 0.25 15.27 -7.43
CA LYS A 123 -0.80 15.97 -6.68
C LYS A 123 -2.20 15.64 -7.18
N GLU A 124 -2.28 15.08 -8.38
CA GLU A 124 -3.47 14.78 -9.14
C GLU A 124 -4.30 13.60 -8.59
N PRO A 125 -3.74 12.55 -7.94
CA PRO A 125 -4.55 11.47 -7.39
C PRO A 125 -5.67 11.93 -6.47
N ASP A 126 -6.85 11.35 -6.60
CA ASP A 126 -8.05 11.77 -5.84
C ASP A 126 -7.84 11.60 -4.34
N PHE A 127 -7.16 10.52 -3.95
CA PHE A 127 -6.82 10.25 -2.56
C PHE A 127 -5.84 11.27 -1.95
N ILE A 128 -4.97 11.87 -2.77
CA ILE A 128 -4.06 12.94 -2.33
C ILE A 128 -4.86 14.21 -2.09
N GLN A 129 -5.74 14.57 -3.01
CA GLN A 129 -6.56 15.77 -2.88
C GLN A 129 -7.54 15.68 -1.70
N THR A 130 -8.02 14.47 -1.39
CA THR A 130 -9.08 14.26 -0.38
C THR A 130 -8.53 13.98 1.02
N TYR A 131 -7.52 13.10 1.16
CA TYR A 131 -7.12 12.58 2.47
C TYR A 131 -5.73 13.03 2.93
N ALA A 132 -4.90 13.60 2.06
CA ALA A 132 -3.55 13.98 2.46
C ALA A 132 -3.56 15.23 3.34
N LYS A 133 -2.91 15.14 4.50
CA LYS A 133 -2.59 16.29 5.37
C LYS A 133 -1.07 16.45 5.36
N ASN A 134 -0.58 17.61 4.94
CA ASN A 134 0.86 17.86 4.77
C ASN A 134 1.57 16.82 3.87
N ASN A 135 0.92 16.40 2.78
CA ASN A 135 1.40 15.38 1.83
C ASN A 135 1.57 13.96 2.42
N VAL A 136 0.88 13.67 3.54
CA VAL A 136 0.87 12.35 4.17
C VAL A 136 -0.56 11.92 4.40
N ILE A 137 -0.85 10.64 4.15
CA ILE A 137 -2.15 10.02 4.39
C ILE A 137 -1.99 9.03 5.54
N THR A 138 -2.87 9.14 6.54
CA THR A 138 -2.90 8.18 7.65
C THR A 138 -3.81 7.02 7.27
N LEU A 139 -3.27 5.81 7.35
CA LEU A 139 -3.97 4.57 7.05
C LEU A 139 -4.12 3.72 8.31
N ILE A 140 -5.28 3.09 8.44
CA ILE A 140 -5.60 2.05 9.41
C ILE A 140 -5.70 0.71 8.70
N LYS A 141 -5.49 -0.38 9.43
CA LYS A 141 -5.65 -1.72 8.89
C LYS A 141 -7.13 -2.00 8.67
N CYS A 142 -7.48 -2.52 7.50
CA CYS A 142 -8.79 -3.06 7.21
C CYS A 142 -8.70 -4.58 7.21
N GLU A 143 -9.62 -5.23 7.89
CA GLU A 143 -9.74 -6.68 7.84
C GLU A 143 -10.18 -7.09 6.43
N GLU A 144 -9.60 -8.17 5.90
CA GLU A 144 -10.10 -8.78 4.67
C GLU A 144 -11.50 -9.31 4.99
N GLN A 145 -12.53 -8.78 4.31
CA GLN A 145 -13.87 -9.38 4.35
C GLN A 145 -13.92 -10.66 3.53
#